data_AF-A0A7K3VIR6-F1
#
_entry.id   AF-A0A7K3VIR6-F1
#
_cell.length_a   1.000
_cell.length_b   1.000
_cell.length_c   1.000
_cell.angle_alpha   90.00
_cell.angle_beta   90.00
_cell.angle_gamma   90.00
#
_symmetry.space_group_name_H-M   'P 1'
#
loop_
_entity.id
_entity.type
_entity.pdbx_description
1 polymer ?
#
loop_
_entity_poly.entity_id
_entity_poly.type
_entity_poly.pdbx_seq_one_letter_code
_entity_poly.pdbx_strand_id
1 'polypeptide(L)'
;MTIEELIELQEAGSRAQVLGLKAHENPYLAAQRMPTGDTAALGDWVARHDAWRFGWEAQDASREGSIISHFKELISIAKRRALDA
;
A
#
# COMPACT_ATOMS: atom_id res chain seq x y z
N MET A 1 5.67 17.23 12.61
CA MET A 1 6.00 16.23 11.57
C MET A 1 6.94 16.82 10.53
N THR A 2 7.93 16.06 10.04
CA THR A 2 8.81 16.45 8.94
C THR A 2 8.51 15.68 7.65
N ILE A 3 9.11 16.09 6.53
CA ILE A 3 8.96 15.42 5.24
C ILE A 3 9.57 14.02 5.26
N GLU A 4 10.70 13.84 5.96
CA GLU A 4 11.38 12.56 6.10
C GLU A 4 10.49 11.55 6.84
N GLU A 5 9.85 11.97 7.93
CA GLU A 5 8.90 11.12 8.68
C GLU A 5 7.72 10.68 7.80
N LEU A 6 7.23 11.55 6.91
CA LEU A 6 6.16 11.22 5.97
C LEU A 6 6.62 10.19 4.93
N ILE A 7 7.85 10.32 4.42
CA ILE A 7 8.43 9.37 3.46
C ILE A 7 8.58 7.98 4.11
N GLU A 8 9.11 7.91 5.32
CA GLU A 8 9.25 6.65 6.05
C GLU A 8 7.91 5.92 6.23
N LEU A 9 6.83 6.68 6.48
CA LEU A 9 5.48 6.13 6.61
C LEU A 9 4.91 5.65 5.28
N GLN A 10 5.15 6.37 4.19
CA GLN A 10 4.80 5.93 2.84
C GLN A 10 5.54 4.63 2.47
N GLU A 11 6.84 4.55 2.76
CA GLU A 11 7.60 3.33 2.54
C GLU A 11 7.10 2.17 3.39
N ALA A 12 6.72 2.41 4.64
CA ALA A 12 6.12 1.41 5.50
C ALA A 12 4.79 0.89 4.95
N GLY A 13 3.95 1.77 4.41
CA GLY A 13 2.71 1.40 3.72
C GLY A 13 2.95 0.54 2.48
N SER A 14 3.92 0.94 1.66
CA SER A 14 4.34 0.18 0.48
C SER A 14 4.83 -1.22 0.85
N ARG A 15 5.72 -1.34 1.84
CA ARG A 15 6.19 -2.64 2.34
C ARG A 15 5.06 -3.50 2.89
N ALA A 16 4.09 -2.90 3.58
CA ALA A 16 2.93 -3.62 4.08
C ALA A 16 2.10 -4.24 2.94
N GLN A 17 1.89 -3.50 1.85
CA GLN A 17 1.23 -4.03 0.66
C GLN A 17 2.02 -5.21 0.08
N VAL A 18 3.35 -5.07 -0.06
CA VAL A 18 4.23 -6.13 -0.58
C VAL A 18 4.15 -7.40 0.26
N LEU A 19 4.01 -7.26 1.59
CA LEU A 19 3.83 -8.36 2.53
C LEU A 19 2.40 -8.94 2.56
N GLY A 20 1.47 -8.37 1.80
CA GLY A 20 0.09 -8.84 1.67
C GLY A 20 -0.86 -8.33 2.74
N LEU A 21 -0.44 -7.36 3.56
CA LEU A 21 -1.33 -6.70 4.53
C LEU A 21 -2.40 -5.90 3.78
N LYS A 22 -3.59 -5.84 4.38
CA LYS A 22 -4.73 -5.08 3.88
C LYS A 22 -4.64 -3.63 4.32
N ALA A 23 -5.24 -2.72 3.54
CA ALA A 23 -5.27 -1.30 3.87
C ALA A 23 -5.87 -1.01 5.27
N HIS A 24 -6.83 -1.83 5.73
CA HIS A 24 -7.43 -1.69 7.07
C HIS A 24 -6.51 -2.14 8.22
N GLU A 25 -5.35 -2.73 7.92
CA GLU A 25 -4.31 -3.05 8.89
C GLU A 25 -3.37 -1.85 9.11
N ASN A 26 -3.71 -0.67 8.59
CA ASN A 26 -3.02 0.58 8.88
C ASN A 26 -2.93 0.79 10.42
N PRO A 27 -1.72 0.91 10.99
CA PRO A 27 -1.54 1.01 12.45
C PRO A 27 -2.21 2.25 13.07
N TYR A 28 -2.53 3.26 12.25
CA TYR A 28 -3.20 4.49 12.66
C TYR A 28 -4.73 4.42 12.63
N LEU A 29 -5.31 3.26 12.29
CA LEU A 29 -6.74 2.97 12.48
C LEU A 29 -7.08 2.48 13.89
N ALA A 30 -6.07 2.20 14.72
CA ALA A 30 -6.28 1.74 16.09
C ALA A 30 -6.86 2.87 16.95
N ALA A 31 -8.19 2.89 17.13
CA ALA A 31 -8.92 3.91 17.90
C ALA A 31 -8.38 4.12 19.32
N GLN A 32 -7.87 3.06 19.96
CA GLN A 32 -7.23 3.12 21.28
C GLN A 32 -5.93 3.93 21.33
N ARG A 33 -5.32 4.24 20.17
CA ARG A 33 -4.10 5.03 20.04
C ARG A 33 -4.37 6.45 19.50
N MET A 34 -5.62 6.75 19.16
CA MET A 34 -6.02 8.06 18.65
C MET A 34 -5.93 9.11 19.78
N PRO A 35 -5.29 10.27 19.55
CA PRO A 35 -5.23 11.35 20.54
C PRO A 35 -6.63 11.90 20.86
N THR A 36 -6.94 12.07 22.15
CA THR A 36 -8.28 12.48 22.61
C THR A 36 -8.41 13.93 23.08
N GLY A 37 -7.31 14.68 23.21
CA GLY A 37 -7.32 15.99 23.88
C GLY A 37 -6.62 17.15 23.16
N ASP A 38 -5.85 16.88 22.11
CA ASP A 38 -5.08 17.91 21.40
C ASP A 38 -5.36 17.86 19.90
N THR A 39 -5.83 18.98 19.34
CA THR A 39 -6.12 19.13 17.91
C THR A 39 -4.85 19.05 17.06
N ALA A 40 -3.71 19.50 17.57
CA ALA A 40 -2.43 19.36 16.87
C ALA A 40 -2.00 17.89 16.82
N ALA A 41 -2.06 17.18 17.95
CA ALA A 41 -1.83 15.74 18.00
C ALA A 41 -2.79 14.96 17.09
N LEU A 42 -4.07 15.38 17.00
CA LEU A 42 -5.04 14.78 16.08
C LEU A 42 -4.65 15.02 14.62
N GLY A 43 -4.21 16.24 14.27
CA GLY A 43 -3.70 16.54 12.93
C GLY A 43 -2.50 15.67 12.55
N ASP A 44 -1.55 15.53 13.48
CA ASP A 44 -0.39 14.64 13.29
C ASP A 44 -0.82 13.16 13.16
N TRP A 45 -1.83 12.72 13.90
CA TRP A 45 -2.36 11.36 13.78
C TRP A 45 -2.96 11.08 12.39
N VAL A 46 -3.75 12.03 11.86
CA VAL A 46 -4.34 11.95 10.52
C VAL A 46 -3.26 11.96 9.45
N ALA A 47 -2.26 12.84 9.55
CA ALA A 47 -1.17 12.89 8.57
C ALA A 47 -0.36 11.59 8.53
N ARG A 48 -0.16 10.91 9.68
CA ARG A 48 0.48 9.59 9.73
C ARG A 48 -0.37 8.50 9.08
N HIS A 49 -1.67 8.50 9.35
CA HIS A 49 -2.63 7.60 8.70
C HIS A 49 -2.57 7.75 7.18
N ASP A 50 -2.65 9.00 6.68
CA ASP A 50 -2.71 9.30 5.26
C ASP A 50 -1.40 8.97 4.55
N ALA A 51 -0.25 9.26 5.16
CA ALA A 51 1.06 8.91 4.59
C ALA A 51 1.22 7.40 4.43
N TRP A 52 0.89 6.62 5.45
CA TRP A 52 0.95 5.16 5.38
C TRP A 52 0.00 4.63 4.30
N ARG A 53 -1.24 5.13 4.28
CA ARG A 53 -2.27 4.72 3.32
C ARG A 53 -1.86 5.02 1.89
N PHE A 54 -1.31 6.20 1.63
CA PHE A 54 -0.81 6.60 0.31
C PHE A 54 0.24 5.62 -0.21
N GLY A 55 1.23 5.26 0.63
CA GLY A 55 2.28 4.32 0.25
C GLY A 55 1.74 2.93 -0.09
N TRP A 56 0.74 2.45 0.66
CA TRP A 56 0.04 1.20 0.39
C TRP A 56 -0.68 1.26 -0.97
N GLU A 57 -1.51 2.29 -1.20
CA GLU A 57 -2.32 2.44 -2.42
C GLU A 57 -1.45 2.63 -3.67
N ALA A 58 -0.35 3.39 -3.57
CA ALA A 58 0.60 3.57 -4.66
C ALA A 58 1.25 2.25 -5.09
N GLN A 59 1.63 1.41 -4.12
CA GLN A 59 2.20 0.09 -4.41
C GLN A 59 1.14 -0.88 -4.97
N ASP A 60 -0.09 -0.81 -4.50
CA ASP A 60 -1.20 -1.61 -5.00
C ASP A 60 -1.49 -1.29 -6.47
N ALA A 61 -1.67 -0.01 -6.79
CA ALA A 61 -1.87 0.47 -8.16
C ALA A 61 -0.71 0.09 -9.10
N SER A 62 0.54 0.19 -8.62
CA SER A 62 1.72 -0.24 -9.38
C SER A 62 1.69 -1.74 -9.74
N ARG A 63 1.23 -2.59 -8.82
CA ARG A 63 1.12 -4.05 -9.04
C ARG A 63 -0.02 -4.42 -9.97
N GLU A 64 -1.18 -3.80 -9.81
CA GLU A 64 -2.35 -4.02 -10.69
C GLU A 64 -1.99 -3.78 -12.16
N GLY A 65 -1.18 -2.75 -12.44
CA GLY A 65 -0.78 -2.40 -13.80
C GLY A 65 0.24 -3.36 -14.44
N SER A 66 1.14 -3.96 -13.67
CA SER A 66 2.37 -4.57 -14.21
C SER A 66 2.37 -6.10 -14.21
N ILE A 67 2.12 -6.72 -13.06
CA ILE A 67 2.48 -8.14 -12.87
C ILE A 67 1.38 -9.07 -13.36
N ILE A 68 0.13 -8.80 -13.02
CA ILE A 68 -0.99 -9.69 -13.38
C ILE A 68 -1.17 -9.75 -14.89
N SER A 69 -1.08 -8.59 -15.55
CA SER A 69 -1.16 -8.49 -17.02
C SER A 69 -0.01 -9.26 -17.69
N HIS A 70 1.21 -9.10 -17.20
CA HIS A 70 2.37 -9.80 -17.74
C HIS A 70 2.28 -11.34 -17.58
N PHE A 71 1.87 -11.83 -16.41
CA PHE A 71 1.69 -13.28 -16.20
C PHE A 71 0.54 -13.86 -17.05
N LYS A 72 -0.57 -13.12 -17.21
CA LYS A 72 -1.67 -13.52 -18.11
C LYS A 72 -1.19 -13.66 -19.56
N GLU A 73 -0.35 -12.74 -20.02
CA GLU A 73 0.24 -12.80 -21.35
C GLU A 73 1.15 -14.03 -21.52
N LEU A 74 2.06 -14.27 -20.57
CA LEU A 74 2.94 -15.45 -20.60
C LEU A 74 2.15 -16.76 -20.64
N ILE A 75 1.08 -16.88 -19.85
CA ILE A 75 0.20 -18.07 -19.86
C ILE A 75 -0.51 -18.22 -21.21
N SER A 76 -0.97 -17.11 -21.81
CA SER A 76 -1.61 -17.10 -23.13
C SER A 76 -0.66 -17.59 -24.22
N ILE A 77 0.60 -17.13 -24.20
CA ILE A 77 1.65 -17.55 -25.16
C ILE A 77 1.93 -19.05 -25.01
N ALA A 78 2.08 -19.53 -23.77
CA ALA A 78 2.33 -20.95 -23.51
C ALA A 78 1.18 -21.85 -24.01
N LYS A 79 -0.08 -21.43 -23.82
CA LYS A 79 -1.25 -22.15 -24.32
C LYS A 79 -1.30 -22.25 -25.85
N ARG A 80 -0.97 -21.18 -26.57
CA ARG A 80 -0.92 -21.22 -28.05
C ARG A 80 0.12 -22.21 -28.55
N ARG A 81 1.34 -22.16 -28.00
CA ARG A 81 2.42 -23.09 -28.35
C ARG A 81 2.06 -24.56 -28.11
N ALA A 82 1.25 -24.85 -27.09
CA ALA A 82 0.79 -26.20 -26.81
C ALA A 82 -0.34 -26.68 -27.75
N LEU A 83 -1.05 -25.78 -28.41
CA LEU A 83 -2.10 -26.10 -29.39
C LEU A 83 -1.54 -26.24 -30.82
N ASP A 84 -0.38 -25.62 -31.08
CA ASP A 84 0.31 -25.64 -32.36
C ASP A 84 1.30 -26.81 -32.51
N ALA A 85 1.42 -27.67 -31.49
CA ALA A 85 2.33 -28.83 -31.42
C ALA A 85 1.56 -30.15 -31.44
#